data_AF-K1UPH6-F1
#
_entry.id   AF-K1UPH6-F1
#
_cell.length_a   1.000
_cell.length_b   1.000
_cell.length_c   1.000
_cell.angle_alpha   90.00
_cell.angle_beta   90.00
_cell.angle_gamma   90.00
#
_symmetry.space_group_name_H-M   'P 1'
#
loop_
_entity.id
_entity.type
_entity.pdbx_description
1 polymer ?
#
loop_
_entity_poly.entity_id
_entity_poly.type
_entity_poly.pdbx_seq_one_letter_code
_entity_poly.pdbx_strand_id
1 'polypeptide(L)'
;MNADNVSIFPESKSPLSLAFLDENNNADYIFYKDHPHDQLEFATPEINPGDIVLFGSFFALNPVVRPQVAGFLEYAKEHGAILYYDINFRASHQNEIMKITPNLIENLEMADFVRGSHEDFGILYKKPEADKVYNAEISFYCKK
;
A
#
# COMPACT_ATOMS: atom_id res chain seq x y z
N MET A 1 20.05 6.41 -6.85
CA MET A 1 18.80 6.52 -6.06
C MET A 1 18.65 7.98 -5.67
N ASN A 2 17.55 8.64 -6.06
CA ASN A 2 17.23 10.00 -5.62
C ASN A 2 16.39 9.90 -4.33
N ALA A 3 16.68 10.73 -3.34
CA ALA A 3 15.97 10.78 -2.05
C ALA A 3 15.62 12.21 -1.63
N ASP A 4 15.55 13.14 -2.58
CA ASP A 4 15.35 14.58 -2.31
C ASP A 4 13.96 14.87 -1.71
N ASN A 5 13.00 13.96 -1.95
CA ASN A 5 11.63 14.04 -1.45
C ASN A 5 11.42 13.27 -0.13
N VAL A 6 12.50 12.92 0.59
CA VAL A 6 12.44 12.26 1.90
C VAL A 6 12.51 13.32 3.02
N SER A 7 11.40 13.47 3.76
CA SER A 7 11.32 14.37 4.91
C SER A 7 12.00 13.79 6.16
N ILE A 8 12.66 14.65 6.94
CA ILE A 8 13.31 14.30 8.21
C ILE A 8 12.58 15.01 9.34
N PHE A 9 12.18 14.25 10.36
CA PHE A 9 11.50 14.76 11.55
C PHE A 9 12.43 14.57 12.77
N PRO A 10 13.11 15.63 13.26
CA PRO A 10 14.12 15.50 14.30
C PRO A 10 13.62 14.91 15.62
N GLU A 11 12.34 15.12 15.93
CA GLU A 11 11.71 14.68 17.17
C GLU A 11 11.12 13.26 17.10
N SER A 12 11.20 12.57 15.96
CA SER A 12 10.68 11.22 15.80
C SER A 12 11.77 10.18 15.55
N LYS A 13 11.52 8.95 15.99
CA LYS A 13 12.42 7.82 15.69
C LYS A 13 12.02 7.16 14.38
N SER A 14 13.00 6.92 13.51
CA SER A 14 12.80 6.14 12.29
C SER A 14 12.25 4.74 12.63
N PRO A 15 11.24 4.23 11.89
CA PRO A 15 10.71 2.90 12.09
C PRO A 15 11.80 1.82 11.99
N LEU A 16 11.80 0.87 12.93
CA LEU A 16 12.72 -0.25 12.93
C LEU A 16 11.93 -1.56 12.76
N SER A 17 12.36 -2.38 11.80
CA SER A 17 11.82 -3.73 11.60
C SER A 17 12.93 -4.74 11.86
N LEU A 18 12.69 -5.68 12.77
CA LEU A 18 13.61 -6.78 13.06
C LEU A 18 13.04 -8.06 12.46
N ALA A 19 13.86 -8.78 11.69
CA ALA A 19 13.51 -10.07 11.11
C ALA A 19 14.26 -11.19 11.83
N PHE A 20 13.52 -12.19 12.30
CA PHE A 20 14.06 -13.38 12.95
C PHE A 20 13.78 -14.58 12.06
N LEU A 21 14.84 -15.27 11.64
CA LEU A 21 14.73 -16.43 10.76
C LEU A 21 14.64 -17.72 11.57
N ASP A 22 13.69 -18.58 11.25
CA ASP A 22 13.63 -19.95 11.75
C ASP A 22 14.60 -20.88 10.98
N GLU A 23 14.64 -22.17 11.36
CA GLU A 23 15.49 -23.18 10.73
C GLU A 23 15.16 -23.43 9.25
N ASN A 24 13.98 -23.02 8.79
CA ASN A 24 13.51 -23.15 7.41
C ASN A 24 13.68 -21.84 6.61
N ASN A 25 14.33 -20.82 7.17
CA ASN A 25 14.43 -19.45 6.63
C ASN A 25 13.10 -18.70 6.52
N ASN A 26 12.07 -19.10 7.27
CA ASN A 26 10.87 -18.28 7.43
C ASN A 26 11.18 -17.12 8.36
N ALA A 27 10.74 -15.91 8.00
CA ALA A 27 11.01 -14.69 8.75
C ALA A 27 9.80 -14.26 9.58
N ASP A 28 10.00 -14.16 10.90
CA ASP A 28 9.11 -13.47 11.82
C ASP A 28 9.55 -12.01 11.98
N TYR A 29 8.62 -11.07 11.92
CA TYR A 29 8.91 -9.64 11.96
C TYR A 29 8.39 -8.97 13.22
N ILE A 30 9.23 -8.18 13.86
CA ILE A 30 8.85 -7.26 14.95
C ILE A 30 9.02 -5.83 14.45
N PHE A 31 7.98 -5.01 14.64
CA PHE A 31 7.94 -3.61 14.19
C PHE A 31 7.93 -2.66 15.37
N TYR A 32 8.90 -1.74 15.41
CA TYR A 32 8.94 -0.61 16.33
C TYR A 32 8.63 0.67 15.54
N LYS A 33 7.56 1.37 15.94
CA LYS A 33 7.14 2.63 15.35
C LYS A 33 6.94 3.66 16.44
N ASP A 34 7.36 4.89 16.15
CA ASP A 34 7.08 6.06 16.98
C ASP A 34 5.80 6.71 16.43
N HIS A 35 4.72 6.66 17.22
CA HIS A 35 3.37 7.06 16.79
C HIS A 35 2.99 8.57 16.89
N PRO A 36 3.76 9.51 17.47
CA PRO A 36 3.21 10.82 17.77
C PRO A 36 3.13 11.80 16.57
N HIS A 37 3.58 11.42 15.38
CA HIS A 37 3.64 12.32 14.22
C HIS A 37 3.18 11.66 12.91
N ASP A 38 1.96 11.10 12.88
CA ASP A 38 1.34 10.59 11.64
C ASP A 38 0.94 11.71 10.63
N GLN A 39 1.39 12.96 10.84
CA GLN A 39 1.31 14.01 9.83
C GLN A 39 2.42 13.77 8.80
N LEU A 40 2.09 13.02 7.75
CA LEU A 40 2.96 12.93 6.59
C LEU A 40 2.93 14.26 5.84
N GLU A 41 4.05 14.97 5.88
CA GLU A 41 4.38 15.94 4.84
C GLU A 41 4.85 15.18 3.61
N PHE A 42 3.98 15.05 2.62
CA PHE A 42 4.36 14.54 1.31
C PHE A 42 5.01 15.66 0.51
N ALA A 43 6.32 15.54 0.26
CA ALA A 43 6.90 16.23 -0.89
C ALA A 43 6.32 15.58 -2.15
N THR A 44 5.61 16.35 -2.96
CA THR A 44 5.08 15.89 -4.25
C THR A 44 6.18 16.04 -5.29
N PRO A 45 6.85 14.95 -5.73
CA PRO A 45 7.83 15.05 -6.80
C PRO A 45 7.17 15.51 -8.10
N GLU A 46 8.00 16.00 -9.02
CA GLU A 46 7.58 16.14 -10.42
C GLU A 46 7.23 14.75 -10.98
N ILE A 47 6.06 14.65 -11.61
CA ILE A 47 5.57 13.42 -12.24
C ILE A 47 5.37 13.70 -13.73
N ASN A 48 5.94 12.84 -14.56
CA ASN A 48 5.84 12.91 -16.01
C ASN A 48 4.96 11.78 -16.56
N PRO A 49 4.36 11.98 -17.75
CA PRO A 49 3.63 10.91 -18.42
C PRO A 49 4.50 9.66 -18.62
N GLY A 50 3.97 8.51 -18.20
CA GLY A 50 4.67 7.22 -18.28
C GLY A 50 5.55 6.88 -17.07
N ASP A 51 5.71 7.78 -16.10
CA ASP A 51 6.35 7.45 -14.83
C ASP A 51 5.54 6.38 -14.09
N ILE A 52 6.21 5.49 -13.35
CA ILE A 52 5.56 4.44 -12.57
C ILE A 52 5.50 4.86 -11.11
N VAL A 53 4.28 4.98 -10.57
CA VAL A 53 4.05 5.17 -9.14
C VAL A 53 3.70 3.82 -8.52
N LEU A 54 4.65 3.27 -7.77
CA LEU A 54 4.45 2.07 -6.95
C LEU A 54 3.88 2.49 -5.58
N PHE A 55 2.71 1.98 -5.24
CA PHE A 55 2.06 2.22 -3.96
C PHE A 55 1.43 0.94 -3.44
N GLY A 56 1.20 0.84 -2.13
CA GLY A 56 0.78 -0.44 -1.58
C GLY A 56 0.81 -0.56 -0.07
N SER A 57 0.67 -1.81 0.38
CA SER A 57 0.65 -2.22 1.79
C SER A 57 -0.47 -1.58 2.61
N PHE A 58 -0.48 -1.84 3.92
CA PHE A 58 -1.37 -1.16 4.85
C PHE A 58 -1.22 0.37 4.82
N PHE A 59 -0.05 0.90 4.44
CA PHE A 59 0.17 2.33 4.32
C PHE A 59 -0.82 3.01 3.35
N ALA A 60 -1.02 2.44 2.15
CA ALA A 60 -1.94 2.97 1.15
C ALA A 60 -3.43 2.86 1.56
N LEU A 61 -3.70 2.11 2.62
CA LEU A 61 -5.03 1.82 3.15
C LEU A 61 -5.31 2.51 4.49
N ASN A 62 -4.27 3.02 5.16
CA ASN A 62 -4.38 3.56 6.51
C ASN A 62 -5.23 4.85 6.50
N PRO A 63 -6.38 4.87 7.21
CA PRO A 63 -7.27 6.03 7.24
C PRO A 63 -6.62 7.32 7.74
N VAL A 64 -5.58 7.23 8.56
CA VAL A 64 -4.88 8.41 9.11
C VAL A 64 -4.18 9.21 8.02
N VAL A 65 -3.66 8.52 7.00
CA VAL A 65 -2.83 9.10 5.92
C VAL A 65 -3.54 9.11 4.58
N ARG A 66 -4.80 8.66 4.56
CA ARG A 66 -5.59 8.47 3.35
C ARG A 66 -5.75 9.74 2.53
N PRO A 67 -6.08 10.92 3.11
CA PRO A 67 -6.24 12.14 2.33
C PRO A 67 -4.99 12.50 1.51
N GLN A 68 -3.81 12.33 2.10
CA GLN A 68 -2.54 12.64 1.45
C GLN A 68 -2.19 11.62 0.36
N VAL A 69 -2.36 10.32 0.66
CA VAL A 69 -2.09 9.25 -0.31
C VAL A 69 -3.03 9.37 -1.51
N ALA A 70 -4.34 9.53 -1.27
CA ALA A 70 -5.32 9.68 -2.34
C ALA A 70 -5.02 10.91 -3.22
N GLY A 71 -4.75 12.06 -2.60
CA GLY A 71 -4.39 13.28 -3.33
C GLY A 71 -3.13 13.13 -4.18
N PHE A 72 -2.11 12.43 -3.69
CA PHE A 72 -0.90 12.15 -4.48
C PHE A 72 -1.18 11.21 -5.67
N LEU A 73 -1.98 10.16 -5.46
CA LEU A 73 -2.33 9.22 -6.53
C LEU A 73 -3.21 9.87 -7.61
N GLU A 74 -4.13 10.76 -7.21
CA GLU A 74 -4.92 11.58 -8.14
C GLU A 74 -4.01 12.50 -8.95
N TYR A 75 -3.14 13.25 -8.29
CA TYR A 75 -2.13 14.09 -8.94
C TYR A 75 -1.28 13.29 -9.94
N ALA A 76 -0.75 12.14 -9.53
CA ALA A 76 0.08 11.31 -10.40
C ALA A 76 -0.71 10.81 -11.64
N LYS A 77 -1.96 10.40 -11.43
CA LYS A 77 -2.86 9.95 -12.52
C LYS A 77 -3.18 11.08 -13.49
N GLU A 78 -3.46 12.28 -13.00
CA GLU A 78 -3.72 13.48 -13.81
C GLU A 78 -2.50 13.86 -14.67
N HIS A 79 -1.28 13.56 -14.20
CA HIS A 79 -0.03 13.78 -14.94
C HIS A 79 0.37 12.61 -15.84
N GLY A 80 -0.50 11.60 -15.99
CA GLY A 80 -0.29 10.48 -16.90
C GLY A 80 0.67 9.40 -16.40
N ALA A 81 0.88 9.32 -15.08
CA ALA A 81 1.62 8.20 -14.49
C ALA A 81 0.87 6.87 -14.62
N ILE A 82 1.63 5.78 -14.62
CA ILE A 82 1.16 4.41 -14.50
C ILE A 82 1.12 4.05 -13.01
N LEU A 83 -0.06 3.77 -12.49
CA LEU A 83 -0.25 3.42 -11.09
C LEU A 83 -0.13 1.91 -10.87
N TYR A 84 0.92 1.48 -10.17
CA TYR A 84 1.16 0.08 -9.80
C TYR A 84 0.80 -0.14 -8.33
N TYR A 85 -0.30 -0.83 -8.07
CA TYR A 85 -0.78 -1.14 -6.74
C TYR A 85 -0.28 -2.52 -6.28
N ASP A 86 0.58 -2.55 -5.26
CA ASP A 86 1.03 -3.77 -4.59
C ASP A 86 0.31 -3.95 -3.25
N ILE A 87 -0.69 -4.85 -3.19
CA ILE A 87 -1.56 -5.03 -2.02
C ILE A 87 -0.74 -5.25 -0.75
N ASN A 88 0.24 -6.17 -0.78
CA ASN A 88 1.23 -6.41 0.26
C ASN A 88 0.67 -6.32 1.71
N PHE A 89 -0.46 -6.98 1.95
CA PHE A 89 -1.26 -6.92 3.16
C PHE A 89 -0.80 -7.98 4.17
N ARG A 90 -0.46 -7.53 5.39
CA ARG A 90 0.04 -8.42 6.45
C ARG A 90 -1.10 -8.89 7.35
N ALA A 91 -1.05 -10.16 7.78
CA ALA A 91 -2.04 -10.77 8.67
C ALA A 91 -2.22 -10.02 10.01
N SER A 92 -1.21 -9.26 10.46
CA SER A 92 -1.30 -8.41 11.65
C SER A 92 -2.42 -7.36 11.57
N HIS A 93 -2.81 -6.94 10.36
CA HIS A 93 -3.86 -5.96 10.11
C HIS A 93 -5.22 -6.58 9.75
N GLN A 94 -5.38 -7.91 9.84
CA GLN A 94 -6.61 -8.59 9.42
C GLN A 94 -7.88 -8.10 10.14
N ASN A 95 -7.75 -7.66 11.39
CA ASN A 95 -8.88 -7.15 12.19
C ASN A 95 -9.35 -5.77 11.71
N GLU A 96 -8.57 -5.09 10.86
CA GLU A 96 -8.87 -3.78 10.31
C GLU A 96 -9.56 -3.85 8.94
N ILE A 97 -9.69 -5.04 8.34
CA ILE A 97 -10.18 -5.22 6.97
C ILE A 97 -11.47 -4.43 6.72
N MET A 98 -12.50 -4.59 7.56
CA MET A 98 -13.77 -3.87 7.40
C MET A 98 -13.62 -2.35 7.37
N LYS A 99 -12.65 -1.81 8.13
CA LYS A 99 -12.38 -0.37 8.19
C LYS A 99 -11.66 0.13 6.93
N ILE A 100 -10.81 -0.71 6.34
CA ILE A 100 -9.94 -0.31 5.22
C ILE A 100 -10.48 -0.70 3.84
N THR A 101 -11.53 -1.54 3.77
CA THR A 101 -12.14 -1.97 2.51
C THR A 101 -12.49 -0.82 1.55
N PRO A 102 -13.06 0.33 2.00
CA PRO A 102 -13.33 1.45 1.09
C PRO A 102 -12.07 1.96 0.39
N ASN A 103 -10.98 2.16 1.15
CA ASN A 103 -9.69 2.61 0.61
C ASN A 103 -9.07 1.57 -0.33
N LEU A 104 -9.28 0.28 -0.05
CA LEU A 104 -8.84 -0.82 -0.92
C LEU A 104 -9.56 -0.75 -2.28
N ILE A 105 -10.87 -0.56 -2.28
CA ILE A 105 -11.67 -0.44 -3.51
C ILE A 105 -11.21 0.78 -4.32
N GLU A 106 -11.09 1.94 -3.69
CA GLU A 106 -10.60 3.15 -4.37
C GLU A 106 -9.22 2.93 -5.02
N ASN A 107 -8.30 2.25 -4.32
CA ASN A 107 -6.98 1.91 -4.88
C ASN A 107 -7.09 0.99 -6.12
N LEU A 108 -8.00 0.02 -6.09
CA LEU A 108 -8.25 -0.89 -7.23
C LEU A 108 -8.84 -0.15 -8.44
N GLU A 109 -9.71 0.83 -8.22
CA GLU A 109 -10.32 1.66 -9.27
C GLU A 109 -9.31 2.63 -9.90
N MET A 110 -8.34 3.10 -9.10
CA MET A 110 -7.30 4.00 -9.58
C MET A 110 -6.23 3.29 -10.41
N ALA A 111 -5.82 2.09 -9.98
CA ALA A 111 -4.64 1.38 -10.47
C ALA A 111 -4.69 1.02 -11.96
N ASP A 112 -3.52 0.97 -12.58
CA ASP A 112 -3.29 0.35 -13.89
C ASP A 112 -2.89 -1.11 -13.74
N PHE A 113 -2.08 -1.41 -12.72
CA PHE A 113 -1.65 -2.77 -12.38
C PHE A 113 -1.96 -3.06 -10.92
N VAL A 114 -2.52 -4.23 -10.66
CA VAL A 114 -2.74 -4.73 -9.30
C VAL A 114 -1.91 -5.99 -9.12
N ARG A 115 -1.07 -5.99 -8.09
CA ARG A 115 -0.28 -7.15 -7.64
C ARG A 115 -0.79 -7.58 -6.27
N GLY A 116 -1.06 -8.87 -6.14
CA GLY A 116 -1.34 -9.52 -4.86
C GLY A 116 -0.83 -10.96 -4.87
N SER A 117 -0.47 -11.45 -3.69
CA SER A 117 -0.04 -12.81 -3.43
C SER A 117 -1.18 -13.71 -2.98
N HIS A 118 -0.93 -15.02 -2.96
CA HIS A 118 -1.82 -16.01 -2.39
C HIS A 118 -2.22 -15.68 -0.93
N GLU A 119 -1.27 -15.18 -0.14
CA GLU A 119 -1.49 -14.78 1.25
C GLU A 119 -2.39 -13.54 1.32
N ASP A 120 -2.12 -12.51 0.51
CA ASP A 120 -2.95 -11.30 0.45
C ASP A 120 -4.42 -11.66 0.22
N PHE A 121 -4.67 -12.49 -0.79
CA PHE A 121 -6.03 -12.88 -1.16
C PHE A 121 -6.67 -13.81 -0.12
N GLY A 122 -5.88 -14.72 0.47
CA GLY A 122 -6.31 -15.55 1.58
C GLY A 122 -6.75 -14.71 2.80
N ILE A 123 -6.04 -13.63 3.10
CA ILE A 123 -6.38 -12.74 4.21
C ILE A 123 -7.62 -11.90 3.89
N LEU A 124 -7.61 -11.19 2.75
CA LEU A 124 -8.61 -10.19 2.38
C LEU A 124 -9.95 -10.81 1.95
N TYR A 125 -9.89 -11.85 1.12
CA TYR A 125 -11.08 -12.41 0.46
C TYR A 125 -11.43 -13.82 0.94
N LYS A 126 -10.62 -14.40 1.83
CA LYS A 126 -10.75 -15.81 2.28
C LYS A 126 -10.70 -16.81 1.12
N LYS A 127 -10.07 -16.41 0.02
CA LYS A 127 -9.89 -17.18 -1.21
C LYS A 127 -8.48 -16.93 -1.69
N PRO A 128 -7.60 -17.93 -1.73
CA PRO A 128 -6.21 -17.65 -2.01
C PRO A 128 -5.85 -17.85 -3.51
N GLU A 129 -6.79 -18.29 -4.34
CA GLU A 129 -6.60 -18.45 -5.78
C GLU A 129 -6.88 -17.15 -6.54
N ALA A 130 -5.85 -16.62 -7.20
CA ALA A 130 -5.87 -15.32 -7.86
C ALA A 130 -6.93 -15.19 -8.96
N ASP A 131 -7.17 -16.26 -9.73
CA ASP A 131 -8.18 -16.30 -10.79
C ASP A 131 -9.61 -16.16 -10.22
N LYS A 132 -9.91 -16.87 -9.13
CA LYS A 132 -11.22 -16.78 -8.45
C LYS A 132 -11.43 -15.41 -7.84
N VAL A 133 -10.42 -14.87 -7.18
CA VAL A 133 -10.45 -13.55 -6.55
C VAL A 133 -10.61 -12.46 -7.61
N TYR A 134 -9.86 -12.55 -8.70
CA TYR A 134 -9.98 -11.61 -9.80
C TYR A 134 -11.41 -11.57 -10.34
N ASN A 135 -11.96 -12.73 -10.69
CA ASN A 135 -13.29 -12.81 -11.29
C ASN A 135 -14.41 -12.39 -10.31
N ALA A 136 -14.31 -12.76 -9.04
CA ALA A 136 -15.37 -12.52 -8.06
C ALA A 136 -15.30 -11.14 -7.37
N GLU A 137 -14.09 -10.66 -7.08
CA GLU A 137 -13.88 -9.56 -6.11
C GLU A 137 -13.19 -8.33 -6.72
N ILE A 138 -12.34 -8.49 -7.76
CA ILE A 138 -11.49 -7.38 -8.25
C ILE A 138 -11.94 -6.85 -9.62
N SER A 139 -12.35 -7.74 -10.54
CA SER A 139 -12.58 -7.41 -11.97
C SER A 139 -13.62 -6.31 -12.20
N PHE A 140 -14.55 -6.11 -11.25
CA PHE A 140 -15.54 -5.04 -11.32
C PHE A 140 -14.90 -3.65 -11.24
N TYR A 141 -13.84 -3.50 -10.44
CA TYR A 141 -13.17 -2.23 -10.16
C TYR A 141 -12.10 -1.88 -11.20
N CYS A 142 -11.58 -2.88 -11.92
CA CYS A 142 -10.49 -2.70 -12.89
C CYS A 142 -10.97 -2.43 -14.33
N LYS A 143 -12.25 -2.08 -14.55
CA LYS A 143 -12.77 -1.84 -15.90
C LYS A 143 -12.36 -0.46 -16.40
N LYS A 144 -11.45 -0.43 -17.38
CA LYS A 144 -11.14 0.73 -18.21
C LYS A 144 -11.66 0.48 -19.63
#